data_AF-A0A819Q7X1-F1
#
_entry.id   AF-A0A819Q7X1-F1
#
_cell.length_a   1.000
_cell.length_b   1.000
_cell.length_c   1.000
_cell.angle_alpha   90.00
_cell.angle_beta   90.00
_cell.angle_gamma   90.00
#
_symmetry.space_group_name_H-M   'P 1'
#
loop_
_entity.id
_entity.type
_entity.pdbx_description
1 polymer ?
#
loop_
_entity_poly.entity_id
_entity_poly.type
_entity_poly.pdbx_seq_one_letter_code
_entity_poly.pdbx_strand_id
1 'polypeptide(L)'
;MSDSKILLPTIIHFDFPAKLVEWLNVISKRNISSDPLDSLIVAMSNVSQYEEGAIALNEAGAIAAIEISEKALANRLEKNQFTLSFYPRIYAMISTADQVKTLNVLKPAIDFLLTKIREANASTDLRSKTGHLYEYLVPLAKLLVNDNIAIYLLNDNVLGGLTFFLELFFKHNILPVNDLFVKHLIRLALYNILCSLAFHESVQQQLKTNQIFIKAVLEASNSSITNTETFIPSSLRNNLMSVKTAAHGILVYLDKFKISISNNNELFNTSATKIPMISYSHQDADFCRSVVTALKEHSISVWIDEDGHCLSNDCWEEIAIAIKNASKVLIIVSENYCTKSRSCRVEASYTIKLGIPIIALYIDDKYEAEAWLDIHLTGLHVKFGNKPFAERIDRLAKYITANNDSLKCMKTSQTQMVNSSRKVLIPTIENDDKSSLKTKVSEPIIDYFMPKTSPHTWSKVEDRIASDPLLSISSQPSGFNKTPSADRTTSVGMPS
;
A
#
# COMPACT_ATOMS: atom_id res chain seq x y z
N MET A 1 -21.57 -8.44 2.96
CA MET A 1 -22.22 -7.51 2.00
C MET A 1 -21.81 -7.98 0.61
N SER A 2 -22.76 -8.33 -0.25
CA SER A 2 -22.44 -8.84 -1.59
C SER A 2 -21.87 -7.72 -2.47
N ASP A 3 -20.84 -8.05 -3.27
CA ASP A 3 -20.31 -7.25 -4.38
C ASP A 3 -21.36 -6.98 -5.50
N SER A 4 -22.64 -7.28 -5.25
CA SER A 4 -23.76 -7.09 -6.18
C SER A 4 -24.38 -5.69 -6.09
N LYS A 5 -23.64 -4.65 -5.67
CA LYS A 5 -24.15 -3.27 -5.66
C LYS A 5 -23.68 -2.52 -6.90
N ILE A 6 -24.27 -2.84 -8.05
CA ILE A 6 -24.17 -2.07 -9.30
C ILE A 6 -24.55 -0.59 -9.08
N LEU A 7 -25.43 -0.33 -8.10
CA LEU A 7 -26.00 0.99 -7.84
C LEU A 7 -24.99 2.04 -7.37
N LEU A 8 -24.05 1.71 -6.47
CA LEU A 8 -23.15 2.73 -5.91
C LEU A 8 -22.11 3.22 -6.93
N PRO A 9 -21.40 2.33 -7.65
CA PRO A 9 -20.56 2.73 -8.79
C PRO A 9 -21.35 3.54 -9.84
N THR A 10 -22.57 3.12 -10.16
CA THR A 10 -23.41 3.83 -11.14
C THR A 10 -23.74 5.27 -10.68
N ILE A 11 -24.11 5.46 -9.41
CA ILE A 11 -24.49 6.78 -8.88
C ILE A 11 -23.27 7.73 -8.76
N ILE A 12 -22.05 7.22 -8.57
CA ILE A 12 -20.83 8.05 -8.55
C ILE A 12 -20.69 8.87 -9.84
N HIS A 13 -21.07 8.30 -10.99
CA HIS A 13 -20.99 8.98 -12.29
C HIS A 13 -22.10 10.02 -12.55
N PHE A 14 -23.10 10.16 -11.66
CA PHE A 14 -24.21 11.12 -11.80
C PHE A 14 -24.06 12.36 -10.91
N ASP A 15 -22.85 12.91 -10.77
CA ASP A 15 -22.55 14.12 -9.98
C ASP A 15 -22.93 14.00 -8.47
N PHE A 16 -23.28 12.79 -8.02
CA PHE A 16 -23.74 12.55 -6.66
C PHE A 16 -22.70 12.91 -5.60
N PRO A 17 -21.39 12.62 -5.77
CA PRO A 17 -20.36 13.07 -4.83
C PRO A 17 -20.37 14.60 -4.63
N ALA A 18 -20.48 15.38 -5.70
CA ALA A 18 -20.53 16.83 -5.62
C ALA A 18 -21.78 17.33 -4.90
N LYS A 19 -22.94 16.70 -5.17
CA LYS A 19 -24.20 17.00 -4.46
C LYS A 19 -24.11 16.70 -2.96
N LEU A 20 -23.44 15.62 -2.56
CA LEU A 20 -23.21 15.33 -1.14
C LEU A 20 -22.41 16.46 -0.46
N VAL A 21 -21.37 16.98 -1.12
CA VAL A 21 -20.56 18.09 -0.60
C VAL A 21 -21.35 19.40 -0.56
N GLU A 22 -22.17 19.68 -1.57
CA GLU A 22 -23.09 20.82 -1.60
C GLU A 22 -24.06 20.78 -0.42
N TRP A 23 -24.71 19.63 -0.19
CA TRP A 23 -25.64 19.44 0.91
C TRP A 23 -24.97 19.54 2.28
N LEU A 24 -23.74 19.04 2.42
CA LEU A 24 -22.97 19.18 3.67
C LEU A 24 -22.78 20.66 3.99
N ASN A 25 -22.30 21.44 3.03
CA ASN A 25 -22.10 22.88 3.20
C ASN A 25 -23.39 23.62 3.57
N VAL A 26 -24.52 23.27 2.95
CA VAL A 26 -25.82 23.88 3.25
C VAL A 26 -26.26 23.55 4.68
N ILE A 27 -26.20 22.28 5.07
CA ILE A 27 -26.62 21.80 6.40
C ILE A 27 -25.76 22.41 7.49
N SER A 28 -24.43 22.38 7.33
CA SER A 28 -23.47 22.92 8.30
C SER A 28 -23.63 24.41 8.52
N LYS A 29 -23.98 25.19 7.47
CA LYS A 29 -24.23 26.64 7.59
C LYS A 29 -25.59 26.98 8.20
N ARG A 30 -26.60 26.13 7.99
CA ARG A 30 -27.99 26.39 8.42
C ARG A 30 -28.33 25.83 9.80
N ASN A 31 -27.38 25.22 10.50
CA ASN A 31 -27.56 24.72 11.86
C ASN A 31 -28.75 23.72 12.00
N ILE A 32 -29.05 22.97 10.93
CA ILE A 32 -30.16 22.00 10.83
C ILE A 32 -29.99 20.85 11.85
N SER A 33 -31.05 20.09 12.13
CA SER A 33 -31.05 18.91 13.00
C SER A 33 -30.00 17.85 12.59
N SER A 34 -29.65 16.95 13.52
CA SER A 34 -28.61 15.92 13.34
C SER A 34 -28.95 14.86 12.29
N ASP A 35 -30.22 14.46 12.17
CA ASP A 35 -30.58 13.24 11.42
C ASP A 35 -30.30 13.32 9.90
N PRO A 36 -30.55 14.46 9.21
CA PRO A 36 -30.15 14.64 7.81
C PRO A 36 -28.62 14.62 7.63
N LEU A 37 -27.88 15.14 8.62
CA LEU A 37 -26.43 15.17 8.60
C LEU A 37 -25.84 13.77 8.75
N ASP A 38 -26.37 12.95 9.65
CA ASP A 38 -25.91 11.57 9.84
C ASP A 38 -26.11 10.72 8.58
N SER A 39 -27.27 10.85 7.94
CA SER A 39 -27.57 10.16 6.68
C SER A 39 -26.62 10.58 5.56
N LEU A 40 -26.33 11.88 5.47
CA LEU A 40 -25.40 12.44 4.50
C LEU A 40 -23.98 11.91 4.70
N ILE A 41 -23.51 11.90 5.95
CA ILE A 41 -22.15 11.45 6.27
C ILE A 41 -21.98 9.94 6.08
N VAL A 42 -23.00 9.13 6.36
CA VAL A 42 -22.99 7.71 6.00
C VAL A 42 -22.91 7.52 4.49
N ALA A 43 -23.65 8.32 3.70
CA ALA A 43 -23.58 8.26 2.24
C ALA A 43 -22.17 8.64 1.73
N MET A 44 -21.60 9.74 2.22
CA MET A 44 -20.22 10.14 1.90
C MET A 44 -19.20 9.06 2.28
N SER A 45 -19.36 8.44 3.46
CA SER A 45 -18.50 7.35 3.89
C SER A 45 -18.56 6.14 2.96
N ASN A 46 -19.73 5.77 2.46
CA ASN A 46 -19.88 4.67 1.52
C ASN A 46 -19.26 5.01 0.16
N VAL A 47 -19.48 6.23 -0.34
CA VAL A 47 -18.89 6.70 -1.62
C VAL A 47 -17.37 6.74 -1.54
N SER A 48 -16.82 7.24 -0.42
CA SER A 48 -15.36 7.35 -0.22
C SER A 48 -14.62 6.02 -0.22
N GLN A 49 -15.32 4.88 -0.08
CA GLN A 49 -14.69 3.56 -0.15
C GLN A 49 -14.29 3.18 -1.57
N TYR A 50 -14.89 3.78 -2.60
CA TYR A 50 -14.58 3.53 -4.01
C TYR A 50 -13.60 4.59 -4.50
N GLU A 51 -12.61 4.21 -5.31
CA GLU A 51 -11.58 5.15 -5.78
C GLU A 51 -12.17 6.34 -6.54
N GLU A 52 -13.02 6.10 -7.54
CA GLU A 52 -13.67 7.17 -8.31
C GLU A 52 -14.53 8.06 -7.41
N GLY A 53 -15.22 7.47 -6.43
CA GLY A 53 -16.00 8.21 -5.46
C GLY A 53 -15.14 9.07 -4.54
N ALA A 54 -13.99 8.54 -4.10
CA ALA A 54 -13.02 9.26 -3.30
C ALA A 54 -12.39 10.44 -4.07
N ILE A 55 -12.03 10.22 -5.33
CA ILE A 55 -11.53 11.26 -6.25
C ILE A 55 -12.59 12.34 -6.44
N ALA A 56 -13.81 11.96 -6.83
CA ALA A 56 -14.89 12.91 -7.08
C ALA A 56 -15.29 13.72 -5.82
N LEU A 57 -15.30 13.08 -4.64
CA LEU A 57 -15.50 13.79 -3.37
C LEU A 57 -14.38 14.80 -3.10
N ASN A 58 -13.13 14.40 -3.35
CA ASN A 58 -11.97 15.27 -3.14
C ASN A 58 -12.04 16.50 -4.06
N GLU A 59 -12.25 16.28 -5.36
CA GLU A 59 -12.38 17.34 -6.38
C GLU A 59 -13.55 18.29 -6.10
N ALA A 60 -14.64 17.77 -5.54
CA ALA A 60 -15.78 18.58 -5.11
C ALA A 60 -15.52 19.43 -3.84
N GLY A 61 -14.35 19.31 -3.20
CA GLY A 61 -13.99 20.06 -2.01
C GLY A 61 -14.50 19.47 -0.70
N ALA A 62 -14.69 18.14 -0.64
CA ALA A 62 -15.21 17.46 0.57
C ALA A 62 -14.34 17.71 1.82
N ILE A 63 -13.01 17.82 1.68
CA ILE A 63 -12.11 18.09 2.82
C ILE A 63 -12.50 19.40 3.51
N ALA A 64 -12.57 20.50 2.76
CA ALA A 64 -12.94 21.80 3.30
C ALA A 64 -14.37 21.80 3.88
N ALA A 65 -15.31 21.11 3.22
CA ALA A 65 -16.68 20.99 3.71
C ALA A 65 -16.76 20.21 5.03
N ILE A 66 -15.97 19.15 5.20
CA ILE A 66 -15.86 18.39 6.45
C ILE A 66 -15.29 19.29 7.56
N GLU A 67 -14.24 20.05 7.30
CA GLU A 67 -13.66 20.97 8.30
C GLU A 67 -14.66 22.05 8.74
N ILE A 68 -15.42 22.63 7.81
CA ILE A 68 -16.49 23.59 8.12
C ILE A 68 -17.56 22.92 8.99
N SER A 69 -17.96 21.70 8.63
CA SER A 69 -18.96 20.95 9.37
C SER A 69 -18.49 20.57 10.77
N GLU A 70 -17.25 20.13 10.91
CA GLU A 70 -16.63 19.80 12.20
C GLU A 70 -16.59 21.03 13.12
N LYS A 71 -16.19 22.20 12.61
CA LYS A 71 -16.22 23.47 13.35
C LYS A 71 -17.64 23.86 13.77
N ALA A 72 -18.63 23.67 12.90
CA ALA A 72 -20.04 23.94 13.23
C ALA A 72 -20.56 22.99 14.33
N LEU A 73 -20.08 21.74 14.35
CA LEU A 73 -20.43 20.72 15.35
C LEU A 73 -19.64 20.84 16.66
N ALA A 74 -18.48 21.51 16.68
CA ALA A 74 -17.67 21.72 17.88
C ALA A 74 -18.43 22.47 19.00
N ASN A 75 -19.48 23.24 18.65
CA ASN A 75 -20.34 23.90 19.64
C ASN A 75 -21.50 23.00 20.14
N ARG A 76 -21.59 21.74 19.66
CA ARG A 76 -22.69 20.78 19.89
C ARG A 76 -22.18 19.42 20.43
N LEU A 77 -20.96 19.41 21.01
CA LEU A 77 -20.09 18.26 21.29
C LEU A 77 -20.73 17.02 21.93
N GLU A 78 -21.78 17.16 22.73
CA GLU A 78 -22.41 16.00 23.40
C GLU A 78 -23.41 15.23 22.52
N LYS A 79 -23.98 15.83 21.46
CA LYS A 79 -25.07 15.19 20.70
C LYS A 79 -24.66 14.49 19.40
N ASN A 80 -23.56 14.91 18.75
CA ASN A 80 -23.22 14.43 17.39
C ASN A 80 -21.91 13.63 17.34
N GLN A 81 -21.60 12.88 18.41
CA GLN A 81 -20.44 11.96 18.42
C GLN A 81 -20.52 10.90 17.31
N PHE A 82 -21.74 10.57 16.85
CA PHE A 82 -21.95 9.70 15.69
C PHE A 82 -21.27 10.30 14.46
N THR A 83 -21.68 11.49 14.01
CA THR A 83 -21.15 12.16 12.82
C THR A 83 -19.63 12.36 12.89
N LEU A 84 -19.14 12.88 14.03
CA LEU A 84 -17.73 13.19 14.23
C LEU A 84 -16.83 11.96 14.09
N SER A 85 -17.33 10.78 14.39
CA SER A 85 -16.56 9.53 14.25
C SER A 85 -16.35 9.05 12.81
N PHE A 86 -17.08 9.63 11.84
CA PHE A 86 -16.89 9.32 10.42
C PHE A 86 -15.84 10.22 9.76
N TYR A 87 -15.68 11.47 10.21
CA TYR A 87 -14.79 12.43 9.53
C TYR A 87 -13.34 11.94 9.38
N PRO A 88 -12.68 11.41 10.42
CA PRO A 88 -11.32 10.89 10.26
C PRO A 88 -11.22 9.75 9.25
N ARG A 89 -12.26 8.89 9.17
CA ARG A 89 -12.33 7.78 8.21
C ARG A 89 -12.52 8.29 6.78
N ILE A 90 -13.47 9.20 6.57
CA ILE A 90 -13.73 9.80 5.25
C ILE A 90 -12.49 10.57 4.79
N TYR A 91 -11.94 11.42 5.66
CA TYR A 91 -10.73 12.19 5.38
C TYR A 91 -9.58 11.28 4.94
N ALA A 92 -9.29 10.21 5.68
CA ALA A 92 -8.28 9.23 5.31
C ALA A 92 -8.55 8.55 3.95
N MET A 93 -9.83 8.26 3.66
CA MET A 93 -10.24 7.62 2.41
C MET A 93 -10.17 8.55 1.19
N ILE A 94 -10.51 9.84 1.33
CA ILE A 94 -10.51 10.79 0.20
C ILE A 94 -9.17 11.48 -0.03
N SER A 95 -8.27 11.50 0.96
CA SER A 95 -7.02 12.24 0.83
C SER A 95 -6.05 11.58 -0.17
N THR A 96 -5.43 12.41 -1.02
CA THR A 96 -4.33 12.01 -1.92
C THR A 96 -3.00 12.00 -1.18
N ALA A 97 -2.00 11.26 -1.68
CA ALA A 97 -0.67 11.25 -1.06
C ALA A 97 -0.04 12.66 -0.94
N ASP A 98 -0.32 13.53 -1.91
CA ASP A 98 0.18 14.90 -1.98
C ASP A 98 -0.49 15.85 -1.00
N GLN A 99 -1.82 15.79 -0.88
CA GLN A 99 -2.56 16.53 0.17
C GLN A 99 -2.20 16.04 1.57
N VAL A 100 -1.64 14.84 1.67
CA VAL A 100 -1.19 14.16 2.90
C VAL A 100 0.27 14.51 3.24
N LYS A 101 1.00 15.26 2.40
CA LYS A 101 2.42 15.61 2.62
C LYS A 101 2.68 16.41 3.91
N THR A 102 1.66 17.01 4.52
CA THR A 102 1.78 17.64 5.85
C THR A 102 1.26 16.71 6.95
N LEU A 103 2.16 15.93 7.55
CA LEU A 103 1.85 15.00 8.66
C LEU A 103 1.05 15.67 9.80
N ASN A 104 1.30 16.96 10.08
CA ASN A 104 0.59 17.71 11.13
C ASN A 104 -0.93 17.73 10.95
N VAL A 105 -1.42 17.72 9.71
CA VAL A 105 -2.86 17.75 9.41
C VAL A 105 -3.50 16.38 9.61
N LEU A 106 -2.75 15.30 9.37
CA LEU A 106 -3.25 13.93 9.48
C LEU A 106 -3.12 13.33 10.86
N LYS A 107 -2.18 13.81 11.66
CA LYS A 107 -1.91 13.28 12.99
C LYS A 107 -3.18 13.13 13.83
N PRO A 108 -4.09 14.12 13.92
CA PRO A 108 -5.34 13.93 14.66
C PRO A 108 -6.22 12.80 14.11
N ALA A 109 -6.30 12.65 12.79
CA ALA A 109 -7.06 11.58 12.16
C ALA A 109 -6.42 10.20 12.40
N ILE A 110 -5.10 10.10 12.28
CA ILE A 110 -4.35 8.87 12.55
C ILE A 110 -4.49 8.47 14.03
N ASP A 111 -4.29 9.42 14.95
CA ASP A 111 -4.42 9.19 16.38
C ASP A 111 -5.84 8.73 16.73
N PHE A 112 -6.86 9.36 16.14
CA PHE A 112 -8.24 8.90 16.26
C PHE A 112 -8.42 7.46 15.77
N LEU A 113 -7.92 7.12 14.58
CA LEU A 113 -8.01 5.76 14.03
C LEU A 113 -7.32 4.75 14.96
N LEU A 114 -6.11 5.05 15.45
CA LEU A 114 -5.37 4.18 16.38
C LEU A 114 -6.14 3.96 17.69
N THR A 115 -6.71 5.02 18.27
CA THR A 115 -7.56 4.92 19.46
C THR A 115 -8.76 4.02 19.19
N LYS A 116 -9.45 4.18 18.06
CA LYS A 116 -10.63 3.37 17.72
C LYS A 116 -10.29 1.93 17.37
N ILE A 117 -9.15 1.67 16.75
CA ILE A 117 -8.63 0.30 16.52
C ILE A 117 -8.41 -0.40 17.87
N ARG A 118 -7.79 0.29 18.84
CA ARG A 118 -7.55 -0.27 20.18
C ARG A 118 -8.85 -0.56 20.92
N GLU A 119 -9.75 0.40 20.97
CA GLU A 119 -11.07 0.23 21.59
C GLU A 119 -11.85 -0.91 20.94
N ALA A 120 -11.93 -0.95 19.60
CA ALA A 120 -12.63 -2.00 18.88
C ALA A 120 -11.99 -3.37 19.12
N ASN A 121 -10.65 -3.47 19.12
CA ASN A 121 -9.98 -4.73 19.40
C ASN A 121 -10.18 -5.24 20.84
N ALA A 122 -10.42 -4.34 21.80
CA ALA A 122 -10.72 -4.70 23.19
C ALA A 122 -12.18 -5.13 23.40
N SER A 123 -13.08 -4.75 22.50
CA SER A 123 -14.50 -5.13 22.54
C SER A 123 -14.74 -6.60 22.14
N THR A 124 -15.85 -7.17 22.59
CA THR A 124 -16.25 -8.55 22.28
C THR A 124 -16.79 -8.70 20.86
N ASP A 125 -17.40 -7.66 20.30
CA ASP A 125 -18.01 -7.63 18.97
C ASP A 125 -17.14 -6.94 17.91
N LEU A 126 -15.90 -6.59 18.28
CA LEU A 126 -14.91 -5.89 17.44
C LEU A 126 -15.40 -4.52 16.94
N ARG A 127 -16.21 -3.81 17.72
CA ARG A 127 -16.72 -2.47 17.39
C ARG A 127 -16.25 -1.42 18.40
N SER A 128 -16.04 -0.21 17.88
CA SER A 128 -15.94 1.00 18.71
C SER A 128 -16.82 2.07 18.08
N LYS A 129 -17.65 2.72 18.92
CA LYS A 129 -18.62 3.73 18.49
C LYS A 129 -19.46 3.22 17.31
N THR A 130 -19.32 3.80 16.13
CA THR A 130 -20.15 3.53 14.96
C THR A 130 -19.53 2.53 13.98
N GLY A 131 -18.28 2.12 14.20
CA GLY A 131 -17.50 1.35 13.24
C GLY A 131 -17.01 0.02 13.79
N HIS A 132 -16.94 -0.98 12.92
CA HIS A 132 -16.21 -2.21 13.18
C HIS A 132 -14.70 -2.00 13.01
N LEU A 133 -13.88 -2.83 13.65
CA LEU A 133 -12.42 -2.80 13.60
C LEU A 133 -11.82 -2.59 12.19
N TYR A 134 -12.34 -3.27 11.16
CA TYR A 134 -11.84 -3.13 9.80
C TYR A 134 -12.12 -1.74 9.20
N GLU A 135 -13.20 -1.06 9.61
CA GLU A 135 -13.55 0.28 9.14
C GLU A 135 -12.57 1.35 9.65
N TYR A 136 -11.73 1.00 10.63
CA TYR A 136 -10.62 1.83 11.11
C TYR A 136 -9.27 1.37 10.56
N LEU A 137 -9.06 0.06 10.42
CA LEU A 137 -7.82 -0.51 9.87
C LEU A 137 -7.66 -0.19 8.37
N VAL A 138 -8.73 -0.26 7.58
CA VAL A 138 -8.66 -0.03 6.12
C VAL A 138 -8.24 1.41 5.78
N PRO A 139 -8.83 2.47 6.37
CA PRO A 139 -8.36 3.83 6.13
C PRO A 139 -6.91 4.06 6.59
N LEU A 140 -6.50 3.47 7.72
CA LEU A 140 -5.11 3.55 8.17
C LEU A 140 -4.15 2.85 7.20
N ALA A 141 -4.51 1.65 6.73
CA ALA A 141 -3.74 0.90 5.74
C ALA A 141 -3.59 1.72 4.46
N LYS A 142 -4.67 2.37 3.99
CA LYS A 142 -4.64 3.27 2.82
C LYS A 142 -3.64 4.41 3.00
N LEU A 143 -3.65 5.08 4.15
CA LEU A 143 -2.76 6.20 4.45
C LEU A 143 -1.27 5.79 4.47
N LEU A 144 -0.96 4.55 4.87
CA LEU A 144 0.42 4.04 4.97
C LEU A 144 1.15 3.86 3.64
N VAL A 145 0.56 4.27 2.51
CA VAL A 145 1.32 4.50 1.28
C VAL A 145 2.33 5.66 1.44
N ASN A 146 2.08 6.59 2.38
CA ASN A 146 2.99 7.68 2.70
C ASN A 146 3.97 7.28 3.82
N ASP A 147 5.26 7.27 3.50
CA ASP A 147 6.34 6.82 4.39
C ASP A 147 6.45 7.65 5.68
N ASN A 148 6.09 8.94 5.65
CA ASN A 148 6.09 9.78 6.85
C ASN A 148 5.09 9.28 7.91
N ILE A 149 3.99 8.64 7.48
CA ILE A 149 3.00 8.06 8.38
C ILE A 149 3.55 6.80 9.01
N ALA A 150 4.22 5.95 8.23
CA ALA A 150 4.86 4.75 8.77
C ALA A 150 5.95 5.12 9.79
N ILE A 151 6.80 6.11 9.47
CA ILE A 151 7.80 6.66 10.41
C ILE A 151 7.13 7.21 11.68
N TYR A 152 6.01 7.92 11.55
CA TYR A 152 5.24 8.40 12.69
C TYR A 152 4.74 7.26 13.58
N LEU A 153 4.15 6.21 12.99
CA LEU A 153 3.66 5.04 13.74
C LEU A 153 4.78 4.29 14.46
N LEU A 154 5.98 4.25 13.88
CA LEU A 154 7.14 3.57 14.46
C LEU A 154 7.85 4.36 15.56
N ASN A 155 7.44 5.60 15.83
CA ASN A 155 7.99 6.39 16.93
C ASN A 155 7.45 5.88 18.28
N ASP A 156 8.34 5.68 19.27
CA ASP A 156 8.03 5.10 20.59
C ASP A 156 6.92 5.82 21.37
N ASN A 157 6.62 7.08 21.03
CA ASN A 157 5.58 7.88 21.68
C ASN A 157 4.18 7.70 21.10
N VAL A 158 4.00 6.87 20.07
CA VAL A 158 2.72 6.69 19.37
C VAL A 158 2.09 5.36 19.72
N LEU A 159 0.76 5.37 19.91
CA LEU A 159 -0.06 4.19 20.28
C LEU A 159 0.00 3.03 19.26
N GLY A 160 0.61 3.25 18.10
CA GLY A 160 0.63 2.38 16.92
C GLY A 160 2.00 1.83 16.55
N GLY A 161 2.88 1.56 17.52
CA GLY A 161 4.18 0.91 17.26
C GLY A 161 4.06 -0.49 16.65
N LEU A 162 5.18 -1.03 16.17
CA LEU A 162 5.26 -2.37 15.54
C LEU A 162 4.62 -3.47 16.41
N THR A 163 4.92 -3.47 17.72
CA THR A 163 4.39 -4.45 18.68
C THR A 163 2.86 -4.49 18.67
N PHE A 164 2.21 -3.32 18.62
CA PHE A 164 0.74 -3.23 18.61
C PHE A 164 0.14 -3.91 17.37
N PHE A 165 0.73 -3.70 16.19
CA PHE A 165 0.25 -4.35 14.97
C PHE A 165 0.56 -5.84 14.91
N LEU A 166 1.67 -6.29 15.51
CA LEU A 166 1.97 -7.72 15.64
C LEU A 166 0.98 -8.41 16.58
N GLU A 167 0.59 -7.79 17.70
CA GLU A 167 -0.44 -8.33 18.59
C GLU A 167 -1.80 -8.47 17.87
N LEU A 168 -2.21 -7.45 17.12
CA LEU A 168 -3.41 -7.50 16.29
C LEU A 168 -3.32 -8.62 15.25
N PHE A 169 -2.17 -8.73 14.58
CA PHE A 169 -1.92 -9.77 13.60
C PHE A 169 -2.07 -11.16 14.20
N PHE A 170 -1.39 -11.48 15.30
CA PHE A 170 -1.47 -12.82 15.88
C PHE A 170 -2.88 -13.15 16.38
N LYS A 171 -3.63 -12.15 16.87
CA LYS A 171 -5.01 -12.35 17.32
C LYS A 171 -5.98 -12.63 16.15
N HIS A 172 -5.79 -12.00 15.00
CA HIS A 172 -6.77 -11.98 13.91
C HIS A 172 -6.33 -12.69 12.62
N ASN A 173 -5.09 -13.18 12.53
CA ASN A 173 -4.58 -13.85 11.34
C ASN A 173 -5.14 -15.27 11.16
N ILE A 174 -5.58 -15.93 12.24
CA ILE A 174 -6.15 -17.28 12.18
C ILE A 174 -7.63 -17.19 11.79
N LEU A 175 -7.95 -17.80 10.64
CA LEU A 175 -9.29 -17.85 10.07
C LEU A 175 -9.93 -19.23 10.32
N PRO A 176 -11.12 -19.31 10.95
CA PRO A 176 -11.84 -20.58 11.09
C PRO A 176 -12.46 -20.99 9.75
N VAL A 177 -12.70 -22.30 9.57
CA VAL A 177 -13.23 -22.93 8.33
C VAL A 177 -14.52 -22.28 7.77
N ASN A 178 -15.30 -21.62 8.62
CA ASN A 178 -16.49 -20.85 8.24
C ASN A 178 -16.16 -19.34 8.26
N ASP A 179 -15.50 -18.90 7.20
CA ASP A 179 -14.92 -17.57 7.14
C ASP A 179 -15.95 -16.45 7.01
N LEU A 180 -15.96 -15.53 7.98
CA LEU A 180 -16.79 -14.33 7.97
C LEU A 180 -16.07 -13.23 7.18
N PHE A 181 -16.69 -12.70 6.12
CA PHE A 181 -16.19 -11.59 5.28
C PHE A 181 -15.44 -10.49 6.05
N VAL A 182 -15.94 -10.13 7.24
CA VAL A 182 -15.34 -9.12 8.11
C VAL A 182 -13.92 -9.48 8.59
N LYS A 183 -13.67 -10.75 8.92
CA LYS A 183 -12.34 -11.22 9.33
C LYS A 183 -11.34 -11.17 8.18
N HIS A 184 -11.77 -11.46 6.96
CA HIS A 184 -10.93 -11.27 5.77
C HIS A 184 -10.52 -9.81 5.59
N LEU A 185 -11.43 -8.85 5.82
CA LEU A 185 -11.07 -7.42 5.73
C LEU A 185 -10.08 -6.99 6.80
N ILE A 186 -10.20 -7.52 8.03
CA ILE A 186 -9.21 -7.28 9.08
C ILE A 186 -7.85 -7.83 8.66
N ARG A 187 -7.79 -9.08 8.19
CA ARG A 187 -6.56 -9.73 7.72
C ARG A 187 -5.94 -8.94 6.56
N LEU A 188 -6.74 -8.59 5.54
CA LEU A 188 -6.32 -7.78 4.40
C LEU A 188 -5.65 -6.47 4.83
N ALA A 189 -6.28 -5.71 5.73
CA ALA A 189 -5.74 -4.45 6.21
C ALA A 189 -4.44 -4.66 7.02
N LEU A 190 -4.38 -5.67 7.90
CA LEU A 190 -3.19 -5.95 8.71
C LEU A 190 -1.98 -6.35 7.86
N TYR A 191 -2.16 -7.16 6.81
CA TYR A 191 -1.05 -7.50 5.90
C TYR A 191 -0.55 -6.27 5.14
N ASN A 192 -1.45 -5.39 4.68
CA ASN A 192 -1.04 -4.15 4.01
C ASN A 192 -0.32 -3.18 4.96
N ILE A 193 -0.77 -3.05 6.20
CA ILE A 193 -0.08 -2.26 7.25
C ILE A 193 1.32 -2.83 7.48
N LEU A 194 1.43 -4.13 7.77
CA LEU A 194 2.70 -4.76 8.08
C LEU A 194 3.66 -4.80 6.89
N CYS A 195 3.15 -4.91 5.66
CA CYS A 195 3.94 -4.75 4.44
C CYS A 195 4.55 -3.35 4.34
N SER A 196 3.72 -2.32 4.60
CA SER A 196 4.18 -0.92 4.59
C SER A 196 5.21 -0.66 5.69
N LEU A 197 5.02 -1.23 6.90
CA LEU A 197 5.99 -1.11 7.99
C LEU A 197 7.30 -1.88 7.67
N ALA A 198 7.21 -3.09 7.13
CA ALA A 198 8.37 -3.93 6.80
C ALA A 198 9.30 -3.31 5.75
N PHE A 199 8.80 -2.37 4.95
CA PHE A 199 9.62 -1.58 4.04
C PHE A 199 10.73 -0.81 4.78
N HIS A 200 10.48 -0.37 6.02
CA HIS A 200 11.45 0.41 6.80
C HIS A 200 12.49 -0.46 7.49
N GLU A 201 13.77 -0.19 7.22
CA GLU A 201 14.91 -0.94 7.76
C GLU A 201 14.92 -1.05 9.29
N SER A 202 14.43 -0.01 9.99
CA SER A 202 14.39 0.05 11.47
C SER A 202 13.63 -1.10 12.12
N VAL A 203 12.65 -1.70 11.42
CA VAL A 203 11.85 -2.83 11.94
C VAL A 203 12.18 -4.18 11.32
N GLN A 204 12.91 -4.20 10.20
CA GLN A 204 13.16 -5.43 9.45
C GLN A 204 13.86 -6.49 10.29
N GLN A 205 14.82 -6.12 11.14
CA GLN A 205 15.53 -7.09 11.98
C GLN A 205 14.59 -7.73 13.01
N GLN A 206 13.69 -6.96 13.63
CA GLN A 206 12.72 -7.48 14.59
C GLN A 206 11.72 -8.43 13.93
N LEU A 207 11.28 -8.10 12.71
CA LEU A 207 10.38 -8.97 11.93
C LEU A 207 11.10 -10.24 11.44
N LYS A 208 12.35 -10.13 10.99
CA LYS A 208 13.18 -11.26 10.50
C LYS A 208 13.41 -12.33 11.57
N THR A 209 13.53 -11.93 12.84
CA THR A 209 13.81 -12.87 13.94
C THR A 209 12.55 -13.52 14.50
N ASN A 210 11.36 -12.95 14.26
CA ASN A 210 10.09 -13.50 14.73
C ASN A 210 9.64 -14.69 13.86
N GLN A 211 9.97 -15.91 14.30
CA GLN A 211 9.67 -17.13 13.53
C GLN A 211 8.18 -17.39 13.32
N ILE A 212 7.35 -17.06 14.32
CA ILE A 212 5.89 -17.24 14.24
C ILE A 212 5.30 -16.33 13.15
N PHE A 213 5.73 -15.07 13.14
CA PHE A 213 5.34 -14.11 12.11
C PHE A 213 5.78 -14.57 10.72
N ILE A 214 7.06 -14.94 10.55
CA ILE A 214 7.59 -15.39 9.26
C ILE A 214 6.86 -16.63 8.76
N LYS A 215 6.57 -17.60 9.63
CA LYS A 215 5.80 -18.80 9.28
C LYS A 215 4.40 -18.43 8.78
N ALA A 216 3.69 -17.56 9.49
CA ALA A 216 2.35 -17.11 9.10
C ALA A 216 2.35 -16.37 7.74
N VAL A 217 3.36 -15.53 7.50
CA VAL A 217 3.53 -14.81 6.23
C VAL A 217 3.84 -15.79 5.08
N LEU A 218 4.70 -16.79 5.31
CA LEU A 218 4.99 -17.84 4.33
C LEU A 218 3.77 -18.71 4.01
N GLU A 219 2.95 -19.04 5.01
CA GLU A 219 1.69 -19.76 4.80
C GLU A 219 0.72 -18.93 3.95
N ALA A 220 0.58 -17.63 4.25
CA ALA A 220 -0.26 -16.73 3.47
C ALA A 220 0.24 -16.55 2.02
N SER A 221 1.56 -16.48 1.80
CA SER A 221 2.13 -16.33 0.46
C SER A 221 1.97 -17.59 -0.39
N ASN A 222 2.05 -18.77 0.23
CA ASN A 222 1.97 -20.08 -0.43
C ASN A 222 0.54 -20.65 -0.46
N SER A 223 -0.44 -19.91 0.06
CA SER A 223 -1.80 -20.39 0.16
C SER A 223 -2.36 -20.75 -1.23
N SER A 224 -2.86 -21.99 -1.35
CA SER A 224 -3.54 -22.46 -2.57
C SER A 224 -4.72 -21.55 -2.85
N ILE A 225 -4.91 -21.15 -4.12
CA ILE A 225 -5.94 -20.20 -4.55
C ILE A 225 -7.32 -20.71 -4.13
N THR A 226 -7.77 -20.31 -2.95
CA THR A 226 -9.17 -20.34 -2.56
C THR A 226 -9.76 -18.98 -2.93
N ASN A 227 -11.03 -18.95 -3.35
CA ASN A 227 -11.71 -17.73 -3.79
C ASN A 227 -11.72 -16.61 -2.73
N THR A 228 -11.40 -16.92 -1.47
CA THR A 228 -11.41 -15.97 -0.34
C THR A 228 -10.05 -15.30 -0.05
N GLU A 229 -8.91 -15.89 -0.45
CA GLU A 229 -7.58 -15.32 -0.17
C GLU A 229 -7.08 -14.37 -1.26
N THR A 230 -7.62 -14.51 -2.47
CA THR A 230 -7.47 -13.53 -3.56
C THR A 230 -8.57 -12.45 -3.54
N PHE A 231 -9.54 -12.59 -2.63
CA PHE A 231 -10.67 -11.67 -2.56
C PHE A 231 -10.24 -10.31 -2.00
N ILE A 232 -10.27 -9.32 -2.88
CA ILE A 232 -10.28 -7.90 -2.51
C ILE A 232 -11.63 -7.35 -2.95
N PRO A 233 -12.43 -6.74 -2.06
CA PRO A 233 -13.63 -6.03 -2.47
C PRO A 233 -13.30 -5.06 -3.61
N SER A 234 -14.18 -4.99 -4.60
CA SER A 234 -14.03 -4.08 -5.75
C SER A 234 -13.68 -2.65 -5.34
N SER A 235 -14.28 -2.14 -4.25
CA SER A 235 -14.02 -0.83 -3.69
C SER A 235 -12.58 -0.62 -3.18
N LEU A 236 -11.90 -1.68 -2.72
CA LEU A 236 -10.58 -1.59 -2.09
C LEU A 236 -9.42 -1.99 -3.02
N ARG A 237 -9.70 -2.53 -4.22
CA ARG A 237 -8.70 -3.10 -5.14
C ARG A 237 -7.57 -2.14 -5.50
N ASN A 238 -7.88 -0.85 -5.67
CA ASN A 238 -6.89 0.15 -6.05
C ASN A 238 -6.18 0.78 -4.83
N ASN A 239 -6.67 0.49 -3.62
CA ASN A 239 -6.14 1.03 -2.37
C ASN A 239 -5.30 0.04 -1.57
N LEU A 240 -5.49 -1.28 -1.75
CA LEU A 240 -4.82 -2.33 -0.97
C LEU A 240 -4.42 -3.51 -1.87
N MET A 241 -3.27 -4.11 -1.57
CA MET A 241 -2.85 -5.38 -2.16
C MET A 241 -3.63 -6.55 -1.55
N SER A 242 -3.74 -7.66 -2.27
CA SER A 242 -4.28 -8.92 -1.70
C SER A 242 -3.42 -9.36 -0.50
N VAL A 243 -3.97 -10.24 0.35
CA VAL A 243 -3.20 -10.82 1.47
C VAL A 243 -1.94 -11.51 0.97
N LYS A 244 -2.05 -12.28 -0.12
CA LYS A 244 -0.95 -13.04 -0.71
C LYS A 244 0.11 -12.12 -1.33
N THR A 245 -0.29 -11.10 -2.09
CA THR A 245 0.63 -10.09 -2.66
C THR A 245 1.32 -9.27 -1.56
N ALA A 246 0.60 -8.85 -0.52
CA ALA A 246 1.19 -8.16 0.62
C ALA A 246 2.16 -9.05 1.42
N ALA A 247 1.83 -10.34 1.58
CA ALA A 247 2.73 -11.33 2.19
C ALA A 247 4.02 -11.49 1.39
N HIS A 248 3.92 -11.59 0.06
CA HIS A 248 5.09 -11.56 -0.82
C HIS A 248 5.93 -10.30 -0.63
N GLY A 249 5.31 -9.12 -0.56
CA GLY A 249 6.03 -7.87 -0.31
C GLY A 249 6.77 -7.87 1.01
N ILE A 250 6.14 -8.37 2.09
CA ILE A 250 6.82 -8.57 3.38
C ILE A 250 8.04 -9.48 3.19
N LEU A 251 7.90 -10.63 2.54
CA LEU A 251 9.00 -11.57 2.32
C LEU A 251 10.13 -10.96 1.47
N VAL A 252 9.80 -10.13 0.47
CA VAL A 252 10.77 -9.38 -0.31
C VAL A 252 11.55 -8.46 0.61
N TYR A 253 10.87 -7.60 1.38
CA TYR A 253 11.54 -6.65 2.29
C TYR A 253 12.39 -7.35 3.35
N LEU A 254 11.98 -8.53 3.81
CA LEU A 254 12.71 -9.30 4.82
C LEU A 254 13.74 -10.28 4.25
N ASP A 255 14.05 -10.25 2.95
CA ASP A 255 15.01 -11.15 2.29
C ASP A 255 14.69 -12.65 2.51
N LYS A 256 13.40 -12.96 2.62
CA LYS A 256 12.87 -14.32 2.80
C LYS A 256 12.11 -14.83 1.59
N PHE A 257 11.84 -13.98 0.59
CA PHE A 257 11.11 -14.38 -0.61
C PHE A 257 11.93 -15.40 -1.43
N LYS A 258 11.25 -16.47 -1.85
CA LYS A 258 11.78 -17.52 -2.71
C LYS A 258 10.72 -17.87 -3.75
N ILE A 259 11.12 -17.95 -5.01
CA ILE A 259 10.25 -18.40 -6.09
C ILE A 259 10.01 -19.91 -5.91
N SER A 260 8.75 -20.33 -5.85
CA SER A 260 8.39 -21.74 -5.83
C SER A 260 8.57 -22.31 -7.25
N ILE A 261 9.59 -23.16 -7.45
CA ILE A 261 9.81 -23.82 -8.74
C ILE A 261 8.96 -25.10 -8.75
N SER A 262 7.64 -24.95 -8.75
CA SER A 262 6.70 -26.06 -8.91
C SER A 262 6.08 -25.98 -10.30
N ASN A 263 6.61 -26.80 -11.23
CA ASN A 263 6.03 -27.18 -12.53
C ASN A 263 5.97 -26.14 -13.67
N ASN A 264 7.05 -25.40 -13.96
CA ASN A 264 7.17 -24.70 -15.25
C ASN A 264 8.58 -24.82 -15.88
N ASN A 265 9.21 -25.98 -15.75
CA ASN A 265 10.53 -26.25 -16.36
C ASN A 265 10.53 -26.15 -17.90
N GLU A 266 9.38 -26.04 -18.56
CA GLU A 266 9.32 -25.88 -20.03
C GLU A 266 9.45 -24.43 -20.51
N LEU A 267 9.22 -23.41 -19.67
CA LEU A 267 9.49 -22.01 -20.03
C LEU A 267 10.97 -21.61 -19.80
N PHE A 268 11.74 -22.44 -19.09
CA PHE A 268 13.09 -22.14 -18.61
C PHE A 268 14.19 -22.90 -19.35
N ASN A 269 14.02 -23.12 -20.66
CA ASN A 269 15.15 -23.57 -21.47
C ASN A 269 16.14 -22.41 -21.68
N THR A 270 17.28 -22.56 -21.00
CA THR A 270 18.51 -21.77 -21.06
C THR A 270 19.08 -21.71 -22.48
N SER A 271 18.52 -20.82 -23.29
CA SER A 271 19.10 -20.24 -24.51
C SER A 271 18.29 -19.03 -25.04
N ALA A 272 17.15 -18.69 -24.42
CA ALA A 272 16.35 -17.53 -24.83
C ALA A 272 17.05 -16.21 -24.45
N THR A 273 17.12 -15.28 -25.40
CA THR A 273 17.60 -13.92 -25.19
C THR A 273 16.77 -13.23 -24.10
N LYS A 274 17.42 -12.74 -23.04
CA LYS A 274 16.74 -11.98 -21.98
C LYS A 274 16.12 -10.70 -22.57
N ILE A 275 14.81 -10.52 -22.36
CA ILE A 275 14.08 -9.32 -22.78
C ILE A 275 13.96 -8.32 -21.61
N PRO A 276 13.80 -7.01 -21.88
CA PRO A 276 13.47 -6.04 -20.84
C PRO A 276 12.06 -6.27 -20.29
N MET A 277 11.85 -5.87 -19.05
CA MET A 277 10.53 -5.77 -18.42
C MET A 277 10.18 -4.31 -18.19
N ILE A 278 8.91 -3.92 -18.33
CA ILE A 278 8.42 -2.60 -17.90
C ILE A 278 7.57 -2.74 -16.65
N SER A 279 7.96 -2.04 -15.58
CA SER A 279 7.14 -1.85 -14.38
C SER A 279 6.49 -0.47 -14.45
N TYR A 280 5.17 -0.42 -14.29
CA TYR A 280 4.35 0.78 -14.48
C TYR A 280 3.11 0.74 -13.57
N SER A 281 2.52 1.91 -13.26
CA SER A 281 1.20 1.94 -12.62
C SER A 281 0.12 1.66 -13.66
N HIS A 282 -0.94 0.92 -13.32
CA HIS A 282 -2.09 0.73 -14.22
C HIS A 282 -2.73 2.06 -14.66
N GLN A 283 -2.61 3.14 -13.88
CA GLN A 283 -3.07 4.47 -14.30
C GLN A 283 -2.24 5.06 -15.46
N ASP A 284 -1.05 4.54 -15.71
CA ASP A 284 -0.14 4.97 -16.78
C ASP A 284 -0.10 3.94 -17.93
N ALA A 285 -1.09 3.04 -18.02
CA ALA A 285 -1.12 1.94 -18.99
C ALA A 285 -1.05 2.40 -20.45
N ASP A 286 -1.73 3.50 -20.80
CA ASP A 286 -1.73 4.01 -22.18
C ASP A 286 -0.35 4.50 -22.62
N PHE A 287 0.38 5.14 -21.71
CA PHE A 287 1.77 5.53 -21.94
C PHE A 287 2.67 4.29 -22.06
N CYS A 288 2.50 3.30 -21.18
CA CYS A 288 3.21 2.02 -21.26
C CYS A 288 3.01 1.33 -22.62
N ARG A 289 1.76 1.19 -23.09
CA ARG A 289 1.42 0.61 -24.40
C ARG A 289 2.04 1.36 -25.57
N SER A 290 2.11 2.69 -25.47
CA SER A 290 2.75 3.52 -26.50
C SER A 290 4.26 3.24 -26.57
N VAL A 291 4.94 3.13 -25.42
CA VAL A 291 6.36 2.74 -25.35
C VAL A 291 6.59 1.33 -25.88
N VAL A 292 5.74 0.37 -25.49
CA VAL A 292 5.80 -1.03 -25.94
C VAL A 292 5.67 -1.11 -27.46
N THR A 293 4.68 -0.43 -28.03
CA THR A 293 4.44 -0.40 -29.48
C THR A 293 5.66 0.14 -30.22
N ALA A 294 6.20 1.27 -29.77
CA ALA A 294 7.36 1.87 -30.40
C ALA A 294 8.63 1.02 -30.24
N LEU A 295 8.86 0.38 -29.09
CA LEU A 295 9.98 -0.55 -28.91
C LEU A 295 9.87 -1.79 -29.82
N LYS A 296 8.65 -2.29 -30.08
CA LYS A 296 8.42 -3.36 -31.06
C LYS A 296 8.82 -2.95 -32.47
N GLU A 297 8.59 -1.69 -32.87
CA GLU A 297 9.08 -1.16 -34.16
C GLU A 297 10.61 -1.17 -34.26
N HIS A 298 11.31 -1.05 -33.11
CA HIS A 298 12.76 -1.23 -33.01
C HIS A 298 13.21 -2.70 -32.87
N SER A 299 12.31 -3.68 -33.10
CA SER A 299 12.58 -5.11 -32.90
C SER A 299 12.99 -5.47 -31.47
N ILE A 300 12.54 -4.69 -30.48
CA ILE A 300 12.76 -4.95 -29.05
C ILE A 300 11.44 -5.46 -28.44
N SER A 301 11.41 -6.75 -28.14
CA SER A 301 10.34 -7.34 -27.34
C SER A 301 10.50 -6.96 -25.88
N VAL A 302 9.39 -6.64 -25.20
CA VAL A 302 9.36 -6.30 -23.77
C VAL A 302 8.27 -7.09 -23.07
N TRP A 303 8.51 -7.43 -21.80
CA TRP A 303 7.51 -8.02 -20.91
C TRP A 303 6.82 -6.91 -20.12
N ILE A 304 5.50 -6.99 -19.98
CA ILE A 304 4.69 -6.07 -19.19
C ILE A 304 3.62 -6.86 -18.44
N ASP A 305 3.25 -6.36 -17.25
CA ASP A 305 2.13 -6.88 -16.49
C ASP A 305 0.82 -6.29 -17.04
N GLU A 306 0.28 -6.89 -18.12
CA GLU A 306 -1.05 -6.59 -18.66
C GLU A 306 -2.02 -7.75 -18.38
N ASP A 307 -3.26 -7.39 -18.04
CA ASP A 307 -4.37 -8.33 -17.78
C ASP A 307 -4.48 -9.37 -18.92
N GLY A 308 -4.01 -10.59 -18.66
CA GLY A 308 -4.03 -11.70 -19.62
C GLY A 308 -2.75 -12.53 -19.67
N HIS A 309 -1.63 -12.04 -19.16
CA HIS A 309 -0.41 -12.85 -19.02
C HIS A 309 -0.36 -13.68 -17.74
N CYS A 310 -1.14 -13.29 -16.73
CA CYS A 310 -1.27 -14.02 -15.48
C CYS A 310 -2.13 -15.26 -15.63
N LEU A 311 -1.56 -16.43 -15.35
CA LEU A 311 -2.29 -17.69 -15.29
C LEU A 311 -3.13 -17.82 -14.00
N SER A 312 -2.95 -16.90 -13.05
CA SER A 312 -3.66 -16.88 -11.77
C SER A 312 -4.11 -15.48 -11.36
N ASN A 313 -5.11 -15.41 -10.48
CA ASN A 313 -5.64 -14.17 -9.88
C ASN A 313 -4.62 -13.43 -8.99
N ASP A 314 -3.38 -13.93 -8.82
CA ASP A 314 -2.28 -13.25 -8.13
C ASP A 314 -0.97 -13.41 -8.91
N CYS A 315 -0.64 -12.39 -9.69
CA CYS A 315 0.47 -12.36 -10.65
C CYS A 315 1.86 -12.29 -10.02
N TRP A 316 1.98 -12.16 -8.69
CA TRP A 316 3.26 -11.82 -8.06
C TRP A 316 4.41 -12.78 -8.42
N GLU A 317 4.18 -14.10 -8.39
CA GLU A 317 5.25 -15.06 -8.73
C GLU A 317 5.71 -14.91 -10.19
N GLU A 318 4.79 -14.66 -11.11
CA GLU A 318 5.10 -14.45 -12.53
C GLU A 318 5.85 -13.14 -12.75
N ILE A 319 5.41 -12.06 -12.09
CA ILE A 319 6.11 -10.76 -12.04
C ILE A 319 7.53 -10.94 -11.49
N ALA A 320 7.69 -11.67 -10.38
CA ALA A 320 8.99 -11.92 -9.78
C ALA A 320 9.91 -12.75 -10.71
N ILE A 321 9.35 -13.73 -11.42
CA ILE A 321 10.05 -14.50 -12.44
C ILE A 321 10.47 -13.58 -13.61
N ALA A 322 9.59 -12.70 -14.08
CA ALA A 322 9.87 -11.75 -15.14
C ALA A 322 11.00 -10.79 -14.74
N ILE A 323 10.95 -10.20 -13.53
CA ILE A 323 12.01 -9.35 -12.98
C ILE A 323 13.34 -10.10 -12.94
N LYS A 324 13.35 -11.31 -12.36
CA LYS A 324 14.59 -12.10 -12.19
C LYS A 324 15.24 -12.46 -13.52
N ASN A 325 14.44 -12.69 -14.56
CA ASN A 325 14.93 -13.08 -15.89
C ASN A 325 15.12 -11.91 -16.84
N ALA A 326 14.69 -10.70 -16.47
CA ALA A 326 14.81 -9.53 -17.31
C ALA A 326 16.28 -9.18 -17.62
N SER A 327 16.52 -8.65 -18.81
CA SER A 327 17.83 -8.07 -19.15
C SER A 327 18.04 -6.75 -18.42
N LYS A 328 16.97 -5.95 -18.31
CA LYS A 328 16.86 -4.67 -17.62
C LYS A 328 15.39 -4.46 -17.22
N VAL A 329 15.13 -3.70 -16.16
CA VAL A 329 13.77 -3.26 -15.79
C VAL A 329 13.63 -1.77 -16.13
N LEU A 330 12.65 -1.45 -16.98
CA LEU A 330 12.25 -0.10 -17.30
C LEU A 330 11.19 0.32 -16.28
N ILE A 331 11.47 1.32 -15.45
CA ILE A 331 10.50 1.83 -14.46
C ILE A 331 9.86 3.09 -15.04
N ILE A 332 8.55 3.08 -15.24
CA ILE A 332 7.81 4.29 -15.60
C ILE A 332 7.59 5.13 -14.34
N VAL A 333 8.33 6.23 -14.25
CA VAL A 333 8.31 7.13 -13.10
C VAL A 333 7.22 8.19 -13.30
N SER A 334 6.24 8.15 -12.41
CA SER A 334 5.10 9.05 -12.35
C SER A 334 4.67 9.26 -10.89
N GLU A 335 3.83 10.25 -10.63
CA GLU A 335 3.19 10.44 -9.32
C GLU A 335 2.40 9.19 -8.91
N ASN A 336 1.65 8.60 -9.83
CA ASN A 336 0.86 7.39 -9.60
C ASN A 336 1.75 6.21 -9.18
N TYR A 337 2.89 6.02 -9.85
CA TYR A 337 3.85 4.98 -9.53
C TYR A 337 4.45 5.16 -8.13
N CYS A 338 4.95 6.36 -7.83
CA CYS A 338 5.69 6.62 -6.59
C CYS A 338 4.79 6.72 -5.35
N THR A 339 3.59 7.29 -5.51
CA THR A 339 2.77 7.71 -4.36
C THR A 339 1.50 6.88 -4.15
N LYS A 340 1.04 6.11 -5.16
CA LYS A 340 -0.23 5.37 -5.08
C LYS A 340 -0.06 3.85 -5.16
N SER A 341 0.95 3.34 -5.87
CA SER A 341 1.09 1.90 -6.11
C SER A 341 2.02 1.19 -5.12
N ARG A 342 1.44 0.40 -4.21
CA ARG A 342 2.21 -0.49 -3.31
C ARG A 342 2.87 -1.63 -4.07
N SER A 343 2.18 -2.23 -5.03
CA SER A 343 2.74 -3.34 -5.83
C SER A 343 3.99 -2.89 -6.59
N CYS A 344 3.94 -1.72 -7.24
CA CYS A 344 5.10 -1.14 -7.92
C CYS A 344 6.29 -0.90 -6.96
N ARG A 345 6.03 -0.50 -5.72
CA ARG A 345 7.08 -0.37 -4.70
C ARG A 345 7.74 -1.71 -4.38
N VAL A 346 6.95 -2.79 -4.26
CA VAL A 346 7.49 -4.13 -4.03
C VAL A 346 8.32 -4.59 -5.23
N GLU A 347 7.82 -4.41 -6.46
CA GLU A 347 8.53 -4.76 -7.71
C GLU A 347 9.87 -4.03 -7.83
N ALA A 348 9.87 -2.70 -7.64
CA ALA A 348 11.07 -1.89 -7.66
C ALA A 348 12.07 -2.37 -6.60
N SER A 349 11.60 -2.62 -5.38
CA SER A 349 12.45 -3.10 -4.29
C SER A 349 13.04 -4.48 -4.58
N TYR A 350 12.26 -5.38 -5.17
CA TYR A 350 12.75 -6.69 -5.58
C TYR A 350 13.81 -6.59 -6.70
N THR A 351 13.56 -5.73 -7.68
CA THR A 351 14.50 -5.42 -8.78
C THR A 351 15.83 -4.90 -8.24
N ILE A 352 15.78 -3.94 -7.31
CA ILE A 352 16.95 -3.34 -6.64
C ILE A 352 17.72 -4.42 -5.87
N LYS A 353 17.03 -5.26 -5.09
CA LYS A 353 17.65 -6.33 -4.30
C LYS A 353 18.36 -7.37 -5.17
N LEU A 354 17.81 -7.69 -6.34
CA LEU A 354 18.43 -8.60 -7.30
C LEU A 354 19.59 -7.95 -8.08
N GLY A 355 19.77 -6.63 -7.99
CA GLY A 355 20.79 -5.89 -8.75
C GLY A 355 20.52 -5.87 -10.25
N ILE A 356 19.25 -6.02 -10.66
CA ILE A 356 18.87 -5.95 -12.08
C ILE A 356 18.99 -4.50 -12.56
N PRO A 357 19.63 -4.22 -13.71
CA PRO A 357 19.79 -2.84 -14.18
C PRO A 357 18.45 -2.14 -14.42
N ILE A 358 18.32 -0.92 -13.90
CA ILE A 358 17.12 -0.09 -14.02
C ILE A 358 17.33 1.03 -15.04
N ILE A 359 16.32 1.28 -15.89
CA ILE A 359 16.21 2.48 -16.70
C ILE A 359 14.94 3.22 -16.28
N ALA A 360 15.08 4.45 -15.81
CA ALA A 360 13.93 5.28 -15.41
C ALA A 360 13.32 5.99 -16.62
N LEU A 361 12.02 5.86 -16.81
CA LEU A 361 11.25 6.52 -17.87
C LEU A 361 10.30 7.54 -17.23
N TYR A 362 10.64 8.82 -17.28
CA TYR A 362 9.79 9.87 -16.72
C TYR A 362 8.76 10.30 -17.76
N ILE A 363 7.47 10.22 -17.40
CA ILE A 363 6.37 10.71 -18.25
C ILE A 363 6.45 12.23 -18.35
N ASP A 364 6.47 12.91 -17.21
CA ASP A 364 6.66 14.36 -17.07
C ASP A 364 8.14 14.69 -16.84
N ASP A 365 8.71 15.64 -17.58
CA ASP A 365 10.11 16.03 -17.43
C ASP A 365 10.41 16.78 -16.12
N LYS A 366 9.38 17.37 -15.50
CA LYS A 366 9.45 18.10 -14.23
C LYS A 366 9.23 17.24 -13.01
N TYR A 367 8.69 16.02 -13.18
CA TYR A 367 8.47 15.14 -12.05
C TYR A 367 9.82 14.59 -11.52
N GLU A 368 9.97 14.62 -10.21
CA GLU A 368 11.12 14.05 -9.49
C GLU A 368 10.62 12.85 -8.69
N ALA A 369 11.43 11.78 -8.67
CA ALA A 369 11.06 10.57 -7.95
C ALA A 369 11.09 10.84 -6.43
N GLU A 370 10.24 10.12 -5.70
CA GLU A 370 10.27 10.16 -4.23
C GLU A 370 11.61 9.65 -3.69
N ALA A 371 12.03 10.15 -2.53
CA ALA A 371 13.38 9.93 -1.99
C ALA A 371 13.75 8.44 -1.87
N TRP A 372 12.78 7.56 -1.56
CA TRP A 372 13.01 6.12 -1.44
C TRP A 372 13.36 5.46 -2.78
N LEU A 373 12.89 5.99 -3.91
CA LEU A 373 13.15 5.47 -5.24
C LEU A 373 14.32 6.21 -5.91
N ASP A 374 14.40 7.53 -5.74
CA ASP A 374 15.40 8.40 -6.37
C ASP A 374 16.85 7.96 -6.12
N ILE A 375 17.17 7.57 -4.88
CA ILE A 375 18.51 7.07 -4.51
C ILE A 375 18.90 5.79 -5.26
N HIS A 376 17.93 5.03 -5.79
CA HIS A 376 18.16 3.81 -6.55
C HIS A 376 18.11 4.06 -8.07
N LEU A 377 17.51 5.16 -8.51
CA LEU A 377 17.56 5.66 -9.87
C LEU A 377 18.87 6.45 -10.10
N THR A 378 20.04 5.89 -9.77
CA THR A 378 21.34 6.54 -10.07
C THR A 378 21.88 6.17 -11.46
N GLY A 379 21.02 5.50 -12.23
CA GLY A 379 21.32 4.91 -13.51
C GLY A 379 21.00 5.84 -14.68
N LEU A 380 20.34 5.26 -15.66
CA LEU A 380 20.07 5.89 -16.94
C LEU A 380 18.61 6.32 -17.00
N HIS A 381 18.37 7.60 -17.32
CA HIS A 381 17.02 8.15 -17.37
C HIS A 381 16.65 8.63 -18.78
N VAL A 382 15.40 8.38 -19.16
CA VAL A 382 14.76 8.93 -20.35
C VAL A 382 13.56 9.74 -19.89
N LYS A 383 13.60 11.05 -20.11
CA LYS A 383 12.49 11.96 -19.79
C LYS A 383 11.70 12.26 -21.06
N PHE A 384 10.45 11.84 -21.14
CA PHE A 384 9.60 12.05 -22.31
C PHE A 384 9.14 13.51 -22.37
N GLY A 385 8.37 13.97 -21.38
CA GLY A 385 8.01 15.38 -21.19
C GLY A 385 7.59 16.08 -22.48
N ASN A 386 8.08 17.31 -22.69
CA ASN A 386 7.75 18.11 -23.88
C ASN A 386 8.59 17.76 -25.12
N LYS A 387 9.39 16.68 -25.09
CA LYS A 387 10.27 16.33 -26.21
C LYS A 387 9.58 15.37 -27.19
N PRO A 388 9.99 15.35 -28.47
CA PRO A 388 9.41 14.43 -29.44
C PRO A 388 9.54 12.97 -28.99
N PHE A 389 8.41 12.27 -28.91
CA PHE A 389 8.32 10.89 -28.43
C PHE A 389 9.27 9.95 -29.19
N ALA A 390 9.30 10.04 -30.52
CA ALA A 390 10.14 9.20 -31.37
C ALA A 390 11.64 9.32 -31.05
N GLU A 391 12.17 10.55 -30.85
CA GLU A 391 13.57 10.77 -30.49
C GLU A 391 13.92 10.12 -29.14
N ARG A 392 12.97 10.12 -28.20
CA ARG A 392 13.14 9.48 -26.89
C ARG A 392 13.13 7.97 -26.98
N ILE A 393 12.27 7.40 -27.83
CA ILE A 393 12.27 5.96 -28.11
C ILE A 393 13.57 5.54 -28.80
N ASP A 394 14.06 6.26 -29.79
CA ASP A 394 15.35 5.97 -30.44
C ASP A 394 16.49 5.89 -29.43
N ARG A 395 16.50 6.85 -28.49
CA ARG A 395 17.49 6.90 -27.42
C ARG A 395 17.31 5.74 -26.43
N LEU A 396 16.08 5.43 -26.05
CA LEU A 396 15.75 4.30 -25.18
C LEU A 396 16.18 2.96 -25.82
N ALA A 397 15.89 2.74 -27.10
CA ALA A 397 16.26 1.54 -27.84
C ALA A 397 17.77 1.32 -27.87
N LYS A 398 18.56 2.39 -28.07
CA LYS A 398 20.03 2.34 -27.96
C LYS A 398 20.50 1.92 -26.58
N TYR A 399 19.83 2.40 -25.53
CA TYR A 399 20.20 2.08 -24.16
C TYR A 399 19.83 0.65 -23.76
N ILE A 400 18.70 0.14 -24.24
CA ILE A 400 18.29 -1.24 -24.03
C ILE A 400 19.30 -2.19 -24.68
N THR A 401 19.72 -1.90 -25.91
CA THR A 401 20.63 -2.74 -26.70
C THR A 401 22.11 -2.58 -26.32
N ALA A 402 22.49 -1.49 -25.65
CA ALA A 402 23.85 -1.32 -25.14
C ALA A 402 24.19 -2.32 -24.01
N ASN A 403 25.40 -2.90 -24.09
CA ASN A 403 25.96 -3.74 -23.02
C ASN A 403 26.43 -2.88 -21.84
N ASN A 404 26.39 -3.45 -20.62
CA ASN A 404 26.69 -2.73 -19.37
C ASN A 404 28.09 -2.07 -19.35
N ASP A 405 29.06 -2.59 -20.10
CA ASP A 405 30.41 -2.00 -20.22
C ASP A 405 30.45 -0.74 -21.10
N SER A 406 29.59 -0.67 -22.12
CA SER A 406 29.45 0.49 -23.02
C SER A 406 28.84 1.70 -22.29
N LEU A 407 27.95 1.43 -21.33
CA LEU A 407 27.26 2.44 -20.53
C LEU A 407 28.18 3.17 -19.54
N LYS A 408 29.27 2.53 -19.06
CA LYS A 408 30.31 3.21 -18.26
C LYS A 408 31.08 4.25 -19.08
N CYS A 409 31.35 3.95 -20.35
CA CYS A 409 32.08 4.83 -21.26
C CYS A 409 31.25 6.06 -21.69
N MET A 410 29.92 5.91 -21.84
CA MET A 410 29.02 7.01 -22.18
C MET A 410 28.79 8.00 -21.03
N LYS A 411 28.93 7.58 -19.76
CA LYS A 411 28.88 8.48 -18.60
C LYS A 411 30.02 9.50 -18.61
N THR A 412 31.21 9.11 -19.08
CA THR A 412 32.40 9.97 -19.11
C THR A 412 32.30 11.10 -20.15
N SER A 413 31.62 10.86 -21.27
CA SER A 413 31.43 11.86 -22.34
C SER A 413 30.42 12.95 -21.97
N GLN A 414 29.44 12.68 -21.11
CA GLN A 414 28.48 13.69 -20.66
C GLN A 414 29.08 14.64 -19.61
N THR A 415 29.97 14.17 -18.73
CA THR A 415 30.66 15.03 -17.76
C THR A 415 31.66 15.98 -18.42
N GLN A 416 32.29 15.58 -19.54
CA GLN A 416 33.22 16.44 -20.29
C GLN A 416 32.53 17.57 -21.06
N MET A 417 31.29 17.40 -21.55
CA MET A 417 30.58 18.49 -22.24
C MET A 417 30.10 19.59 -21.29
N VAL A 418 29.72 19.25 -20.04
CA VAL A 418 29.26 20.23 -19.04
C VAL A 418 30.40 21.12 -18.50
N ASN A 419 31.63 20.59 -18.40
CA ASN A 419 32.77 21.35 -17.89
C ASN A 419 33.39 22.34 -18.89
N SER A 420 33.09 22.23 -20.19
CA SER A 420 33.60 23.18 -21.19
C SER A 420 32.82 24.50 -21.25
N SER A 421 31.62 24.56 -20.67
CA SER A 421 30.69 25.71 -20.76
C SER A 421 30.59 26.56 -19.48
N ARG A 422 31.37 26.27 -18.43
CA ARG A 422 31.50 27.14 -17.25
C ARG A 422 32.88 27.79 -17.18
N LYS A 423 33.10 28.83 -17.99
CA LYS A 423 34.01 29.92 -17.64
C LYS A 423 33.17 31.17 -17.45
N VAL A 424 32.81 31.46 -16.19
CA VAL A 424 32.32 32.78 -15.79
C VAL A 424 33.28 33.30 -14.74
N LEU A 425 33.77 34.52 -15.01
CA LEU A 425 34.67 35.34 -14.21
C LEU A 425 34.21 35.45 -12.75
N ILE A 426 35.15 35.32 -11.82
CA ILE A 426 35.04 35.79 -10.44
C ILE A 426 35.70 37.16 -10.36
N PRO A 427 35.02 38.23 -9.94
CA PRO A 427 35.69 39.43 -9.43
C PRO A 427 35.91 39.28 -7.91
N THR A 428 37.17 39.40 -7.53
CA THR A 428 37.68 39.61 -6.17
C THR A 428 37.27 40.98 -5.65
N ILE A 429 36.74 41.08 -4.42
CA ILE A 429 36.85 42.29 -3.57
C ILE A 429 37.07 41.85 -2.11
N GLU A 430 38.00 42.58 -1.49
CA GLU A 430 38.66 42.40 -0.19
C GLU A 430 37.79 42.75 1.04
N ASN A 431 38.33 42.35 2.19
CA ASN A 431 37.93 42.65 3.56
C ASN A 431 37.76 44.15 3.84
N ASP A 432 36.83 44.53 4.72
CA ASP A 432 37.22 45.10 6.02
C ASP A 432 36.04 45.28 7.00
N ASP A 433 36.43 45.18 8.27
CA ASP A 433 35.91 45.82 9.48
C ASP A 433 35.00 45.12 10.52
N LYS A 434 35.51 45.22 11.75
CA LYS A 434 35.06 44.72 13.06
C LYS A 434 33.99 45.65 13.64
N SER A 435 33.03 45.11 14.39
CA SER A 435 32.79 45.52 15.79
C SER A 435 31.76 44.62 16.50
N SER A 436 32.00 44.46 17.79
CA SER A 436 31.33 43.69 18.84
C SER A 436 29.85 44.02 19.11
N LEU A 437 29.08 42.99 19.52
CA LEU A 437 28.22 43.07 20.71
C LEU A 437 27.84 41.67 21.24
N LYS A 438 28.16 41.46 22.53
CA LYS A 438 27.82 40.31 23.35
C LYS A 438 26.36 40.40 23.80
N THR A 439 25.64 39.27 23.78
CA THR A 439 24.63 38.96 24.81
C THR A 439 24.55 37.46 25.04
N LYS A 440 24.43 37.12 26.33
CA LYS A 440 24.54 35.82 27.01
C LYS A 440 23.14 35.18 27.13
N VAL A 441 23.10 33.94 27.67
CA VAL A 441 21.94 33.18 28.22
C VAL A 441 21.26 32.27 27.16
N SER A 442 21.06 30.96 27.31
CA SER A 442 21.30 29.95 28.37
C SER A 442 21.17 28.54 27.75
N GLU A 443 22.06 27.61 28.11
CA GLU A 443 21.89 26.17 27.87
C GLU A 443 20.86 25.58 28.84
N PRO A 444 20.05 24.58 28.43
CA PRO A 444 19.46 23.63 29.37
C PRO A 444 20.22 22.30 29.36
N ILE A 445 20.67 21.98 30.56
CA ILE A 445 21.08 20.70 31.15
C ILE A 445 20.35 19.49 30.51
N ILE A 446 21.13 18.56 29.95
CA ILE A 446 20.67 17.20 29.60
C ILE A 446 20.89 16.33 30.84
N ASP A 447 19.85 16.14 31.64
CA ASP A 447 19.84 15.11 32.68
C ASP A 447 19.57 13.74 32.05
N TYR A 448 20.54 12.86 32.22
CA TYR A 448 20.50 11.45 31.89
C TYR A 448 19.46 10.72 32.75
N PHE A 449 18.35 10.28 32.17
CA PHE A 449 17.50 9.23 32.75
C PHE A 449 17.30 8.11 31.72
N MET A 450 18.11 7.06 31.83
CA MET A 450 17.85 5.78 31.19
C MET A 450 16.96 4.91 32.09
N PRO A 451 15.77 4.47 31.65
CA PRO A 451 15.15 3.30 32.22
C PRO A 451 15.67 2.04 31.51
N LYS A 452 16.30 1.15 32.29
CA LYS A 452 16.67 -0.20 31.87
C LYS A 452 15.39 -1.02 31.62
N THR A 453 15.13 -1.43 30.37
CA THR A 453 14.14 -2.48 30.10
C THR A 453 14.81 -3.85 30.17
N SER A 454 14.28 -4.71 31.05
CA SER A 454 14.73 -6.08 31.33
C SER A 454 14.36 -7.07 30.20
N PRO A 455 15.17 -8.11 29.92
CA PRO A 455 14.92 -9.09 28.84
C PRO A 455 13.79 -10.13 29.08
N HIS A 456 13.01 -10.02 30.16
CA HIS A 456 12.21 -11.15 30.68
C HIS A 456 10.70 -11.15 30.37
N THR A 457 10.22 -10.40 29.38
CA THR A 457 8.77 -10.37 29.04
C THR A 457 8.33 -11.37 27.97
N TRP A 458 9.26 -12.04 27.28
CA TRP A 458 8.91 -12.91 26.12
C TRP A 458 8.46 -14.33 26.50
N SER A 459 8.96 -14.94 27.58
CA SER A 459 8.58 -16.33 27.90
C SER A 459 7.11 -16.46 28.34
N LYS A 460 6.54 -15.40 28.94
CA LYS A 460 5.16 -15.44 29.47
C LYS A 460 4.07 -15.42 28.40
N VAL A 461 4.39 -15.05 27.15
CA VAL A 461 3.43 -15.04 26.03
C VAL A 461 3.38 -16.42 25.36
N GLU A 462 4.51 -17.11 25.25
CA GLU A 462 4.58 -18.49 24.72
C GLU A 462 3.88 -19.50 25.65
N ASP A 463 4.03 -19.35 26.97
CA ASP A 463 3.41 -20.24 27.96
C ASP A 463 1.86 -20.15 28.01
N ARG A 464 1.30 -18.99 27.65
CA ARG A 464 -0.17 -18.79 27.59
C ARG A 464 -0.83 -19.39 26.35
N ILE A 465 -0.07 -19.63 25.29
CA ILE A 465 -0.57 -20.23 24.04
C ILE A 465 -0.50 -21.76 24.10
N ALA A 466 0.45 -22.31 24.87
CA ALA A 466 0.62 -23.76 25.03
C ALA A 466 -0.41 -24.45 25.95
N SER A 467 -1.28 -23.70 26.64
CA SER A 467 -2.18 -24.22 27.68
C SER A 467 -3.66 -24.32 27.27
N ASP A 468 -4.00 -24.10 25.99
CA ASP A 468 -5.38 -24.20 25.50
C ASP A 468 -5.74 -25.65 25.04
N PRO A 469 -6.74 -26.33 25.62
CA PRO A 469 -6.99 -27.76 25.37
C PRO A 469 -7.60 -28.11 23.99
N LEU A 470 -7.77 -27.15 23.09
CA LEU A 470 -8.41 -27.39 21.78
C LEU A 470 -7.47 -27.98 20.70
N LEU A 471 -6.23 -28.35 21.05
CA LEU A 471 -5.20 -28.82 20.12
C LEU A 471 -4.90 -30.34 20.15
N SER A 472 -5.82 -31.18 20.62
CA SER A 472 -5.65 -32.64 20.55
C SER A 472 -6.71 -33.33 19.69
N ILE A 473 -6.51 -33.39 18.37
CA ILE A 473 -7.07 -34.48 17.55
C ILE A 473 -5.93 -35.05 16.71
N SER A 474 -5.50 -36.24 17.10
CA SER A 474 -4.54 -37.06 16.37
C SER A 474 -5.21 -37.71 15.15
N SER A 475 -4.48 -37.66 14.03
CA SER A 475 -4.78 -38.37 12.80
C SER A 475 -4.42 -39.85 12.90
N GLN A 476 -5.37 -40.74 12.65
CA GLN A 476 -5.13 -42.13 12.21
C GLN A 476 -6.08 -42.45 11.04
N PRO A 477 -5.60 -43.06 9.94
CA PRO A 477 -6.41 -43.41 8.77
C PRO A 477 -6.83 -44.90 8.81
N SER A 478 -8.08 -45.21 8.50
CA SER A 478 -8.47 -46.58 8.14
C SER A 478 -9.68 -46.65 7.19
N GLY A 479 -9.40 -47.05 5.95
CA GLY A 479 -10.00 -48.21 5.27
C GLY A 479 -11.53 -48.33 5.11
N PHE A 480 -11.96 -48.23 3.84
CA PHE A 480 -12.95 -49.10 3.16
C PHE A 480 -13.82 -50.05 4.00
N ASN A 481 -15.16 -49.92 3.90
CA ASN A 481 -16.02 -50.94 3.26
C ASN A 481 -17.53 -50.60 3.25
N LYS A 482 -18.13 -50.80 2.07
CA LYS A 482 -19.45 -51.38 1.76
C LYS A 482 -20.75 -50.80 2.35
N THR A 483 -21.59 -50.31 1.43
CA THR A 483 -23.08 -50.35 1.45
C THR A 483 -23.62 -51.75 1.78
N PRO A 484 -24.84 -51.90 2.36
CA PRO A 484 -26.04 -51.91 1.51
C PRO A 484 -27.33 -51.28 2.10
N SER A 485 -28.16 -50.80 1.17
CA SER A 485 -29.63 -50.73 1.11
C SER A 485 -30.48 -51.04 2.35
N ALA A 486 -31.50 -50.20 2.57
CA ALA A 486 -32.87 -50.68 2.75
C ALA A 486 -33.90 -49.58 2.43
N ASP A 487 -34.86 -49.97 1.62
CA ASP A 487 -36.08 -49.28 1.23
C ASP A 487 -36.91 -48.73 2.40
N ARG A 488 -37.65 -47.64 2.14
CA ARG A 488 -39.13 -47.66 2.12
C ARG A 488 -39.72 -46.35 1.59
N THR A 489 -40.22 -46.44 0.35
CA THR A 489 -41.46 -45.81 -0.16
C THR A 489 -42.57 -45.88 0.91
N THR A 490 -43.34 -44.84 1.19
CA THR A 490 -44.62 -44.34 0.59
C THR A 490 -45.29 -43.55 1.74
N SER A 491 -46.14 -42.53 1.65
CA SER A 491 -47.00 -41.95 0.61
C SER A 491 -47.69 -40.72 1.23
N VAL A 492 -47.94 -39.70 0.39
CA VAL A 492 -49.21 -38.94 0.23
C VAL A 492 -49.97 -38.47 1.49
N GLY A 493 -50.21 -37.15 1.55
CA GLY A 493 -51.36 -36.58 2.26
C GLY A 493 -51.30 -35.08 2.55
N MET A 494 -51.54 -34.23 1.55
CA MET A 494 -52.24 -32.95 1.76
C MET A 494 -53.76 -33.23 1.98
N PRO A 495 -54.65 -32.30 2.40
CA PRO A 495 -54.49 -30.86 2.66
C PRO A 495 -55.17 -30.36 3.97
N SER A 496 -54.85 -29.13 4.41
CA SER A 496 -55.79 -27.99 4.60
C SER A 496 -55.00 -26.72 4.87
#